data_AF-A0A7R9YUH1-F1
#
_entry.id   AF-A0A7R9YUH1-F1
#
_cell.length_a   1.000
_cell.length_b   1.000
_cell.length_c   1.000
_cell.angle_alpha   90.00
_cell.angle_beta   90.00
_cell.angle_gamma   90.00
#
_symmetry.space_group_name_H-M   'P 1'
#
loop_
_entity.id
_entity.type
_entity.pdbx_description
1 polymer ?
#
loop_
_entity_poly.entity_id
_entity_poly.type
_entity_poly.pdbx_seq_one_letter_code
_entity_poly.pdbx_strand_id
1 'polypeptide(L)'
;MEDAPFSAGLKEVVYENTYITEPSGYGESARFQRHKVQEVLKTVLKEKMESQKYDPVKGAQIAKQLADDLKEKVKTLGYDRYKLIIQVTIGQKTGQAMRIVSRCLWDTATDSFASEYFENESLYCVCQVYGIYYE
;
A
#
# COMPACT_ATOMS: atom_id res chain seq x y z
N MET A 1 8.73 59.36 34.59
CA MET A 1 7.68 59.27 33.57
C MET A 1 8.39 59.17 32.24
N GLU A 2 7.86 58.34 31.33
CA GLU A 2 8.27 58.11 29.94
C GLU A 2 9.49 57.20 29.72
N ASP A 3 9.49 56.21 28.82
CA ASP A 3 8.44 55.44 28.13
C ASP A 3 9.11 54.17 27.61
N ALA A 4 8.49 53.00 27.82
CA ALA A 4 9.00 51.74 27.29
C ALA A 4 8.58 51.58 25.82
N PRO A 5 9.46 51.16 24.89
CA PRO A 5 9.09 51.03 23.49
C PRO A 5 8.29 49.75 23.27
N PHE A 6 6.97 49.85 23.38
CA PHE A 6 6.04 48.80 22.97
C PHE A 6 5.74 48.95 21.48
N SER A 7 6.65 48.49 20.63
CA SER A 7 6.42 48.45 19.17
C SER A 7 7.05 47.19 18.56
N ALA A 8 6.64 46.02 19.07
CA ALA A 8 6.72 44.81 18.27
C ALA A 8 5.58 44.88 17.24
N GLY A 9 5.90 45.22 15.99
CA GLY A 9 4.92 45.24 14.91
C GLY A 9 4.16 43.92 14.86
N LEU A 10 2.83 43.98 14.82
CA LEU A 10 1.97 42.82 14.63
C LEU A 10 2.41 42.11 13.34
N LYS A 11 2.96 40.90 13.46
CA LYS A 11 3.20 40.06 12.29
C LYS A 11 1.84 39.73 11.70
N GLU A 12 1.60 40.19 10.48
CA GLU A 12 0.42 39.84 9.71
C GLU A 12 0.46 38.32 9.46
N VAL A 13 -0.37 37.59 10.20
CA VAL A 13 -0.51 36.14 10.03
C VAL A 13 -1.44 35.95 8.84
N VAL A 14 -0.84 35.72 7.67
CA VAL A 14 -1.59 35.34 6.47
C VAL A 14 -2.02 33.88 6.64
N TYR A 15 -3.31 33.66 6.84
CA TYR A 15 -3.91 32.34 6.85
C TYR A 15 -4.23 31.94 5.41
N GLU A 16 -3.45 31.02 4.86
CA GLU A 16 -3.80 30.36 3.60
C GLU A 16 -4.72 29.16 3.86
N ASN A 17 -5.57 28.85 2.88
CA ASN A 17 -6.39 27.64 2.94
C ASN A 17 -5.48 26.41 2.94
N THR A 18 -5.52 25.61 4.00
CA THR A 18 -4.75 24.37 4.16
C THR A 18 -5.37 23.16 3.45
N TYR A 19 -6.30 23.39 2.51
CA TYR A 19 -6.97 22.31 1.77
C TYR A 19 -6.01 21.72 0.74
N ILE A 20 -5.55 20.50 0.99
CA ILE A 20 -4.53 19.80 0.18
C ILE A 20 -5.22 18.70 -0.62
N THR A 21 -5.35 18.92 -1.93
CA THR A 21 -5.98 17.98 -2.85
C THR A 21 -5.03 16.93 -3.41
N GLU A 22 -3.72 17.16 -3.36
CA GLU A 22 -2.72 16.25 -3.90
C GLU A 22 -1.89 15.58 -2.80
N PRO A 23 -1.48 14.31 -2.99
CA PRO A 23 -0.56 13.65 -2.06
C PRO A 23 0.72 14.47 -1.81
N SER A 24 1.19 15.23 -2.82
CA SER A 24 2.38 16.08 -2.76
C SER A 24 2.39 17.03 -1.57
N GLY A 25 1.22 17.58 -1.21
CA GLY A 25 1.12 18.57 -0.13
C GLY A 25 1.30 17.97 1.27
N TYR A 26 1.18 16.64 1.40
CA TYR A 26 1.47 15.90 2.64
C TYR A 26 2.92 15.39 2.71
N GLY A 27 3.76 15.73 1.72
CA GLY A 27 5.15 15.32 1.59
C GLY A 27 5.40 14.28 0.49
N GLU A 28 6.64 14.19 0.00
CA GLU A 28 7.00 13.28 -1.10
C GLU A 28 6.75 11.80 -0.77
N SER A 29 6.83 11.43 0.52
CA SER A 29 6.57 10.08 1.02
C SER A 29 5.08 9.72 1.06
N ALA A 30 4.19 10.71 0.98
CA ALA A 30 2.75 10.47 1.01
C ALA A 30 2.23 9.86 -0.29
N ARG A 31 2.95 10.03 -1.41
CA ARG A 31 2.62 9.35 -2.68
C ARG A 31 2.79 7.84 -2.54
N PHE A 32 1.90 7.07 -3.19
CA PHE A 32 2.01 5.62 -3.21
C PHE A 32 3.29 5.18 -3.95
N GLN A 33 4.25 4.61 -3.21
CA GLN A 33 5.55 4.19 -3.76
C GLN A 33 5.52 2.71 -4.08
N ARG A 34 5.16 2.38 -5.33
CA ARG A 34 5.04 0.99 -5.82
C ARG A 34 6.22 0.09 -5.42
N HIS A 35 7.45 0.57 -5.55
CA HIS A 35 8.65 -0.23 -5.26
C HIS A 35 8.74 -0.66 -3.79
N LYS A 36 8.45 0.24 -2.83
CA LYS A 36 8.47 -0.08 -1.41
C LYS A 36 7.40 -1.09 -1.04
N VAL A 37 6.20 -0.90 -1.58
CA VAL A 37 5.10 -1.84 -1.40
C VAL A 37 5.50 -3.21 -1.95
N GLN A 38 6.06 -3.24 -3.16
CA GLN A 38 6.52 -4.45 -3.82
C GLN A 38 7.60 -5.20 -3.01
N GLU A 39 8.55 -4.51 -2.37
CA GLU A 39 9.53 -5.11 -1.46
C GLU A 39 8.89 -5.75 -0.22
N VAL A 40 7.89 -5.08 0.37
CA VAL A 40 7.10 -5.64 1.47
C VAL A 40 6.40 -6.92 1.03
N LEU A 41 5.73 -6.91 -0.14
CA LEU A 41 5.07 -8.11 -0.67
C LEU A 41 6.07 -9.27 -0.83
N LYS A 42 7.22 -9.03 -1.45
CA LYS A 42 8.27 -10.06 -1.65
C LYS A 42 8.70 -10.68 -0.32
N THR A 43 8.97 -9.84 0.67
CA THR A 43 9.46 -10.28 1.98
C THR A 43 8.41 -11.14 2.70
N VAL A 44 7.17 -10.65 2.77
CA VAL A 44 6.08 -11.36 3.46
C VAL A 44 5.72 -12.66 2.73
N LEU A 45 5.68 -12.65 1.40
CA LEU A 45 5.40 -13.85 0.60
C LEU A 45 6.46 -14.92 0.85
N LYS A 46 7.74 -14.55 0.80
CA LYS A 46 8.83 -15.48 1.07
C LYS A 46 8.73 -16.07 2.47
N GLU A 47 8.61 -15.23 3.49
CA GLU A 47 8.51 -15.66 4.89
C GLU A 47 7.33 -16.63 5.13
N LYS A 48 6.16 -16.32 4.56
CA LYS A 48 4.91 -17.03 4.87
C LYS A 48 4.65 -18.24 3.98
N MET A 49 5.10 -18.22 2.72
CA MET A 49 4.75 -19.23 1.71
C MET A 49 5.86 -20.25 1.43
N GLU A 50 7.12 -19.97 1.77
CA GLU A 50 8.26 -20.85 1.44
C GLU A 50 8.10 -22.25 2.06
N SER A 51 7.64 -22.33 3.30
CA SER A 51 7.41 -23.62 4.00
C SER A 51 5.98 -24.17 3.86
N GLN A 52 5.11 -23.54 3.08
CA GLN A 52 3.70 -23.94 2.98
C GLN A 52 3.47 -24.99 1.89
N LYS A 53 2.61 -25.97 2.18
CA LYS A 53 2.11 -26.92 1.18
C LYS A 53 0.67 -26.60 0.83
N TYR A 54 0.29 -26.72 -0.45
CA TYR A 54 -1.10 -26.52 -0.85
C TYR A 54 -2.04 -27.48 -0.12
N ASP A 55 -3.08 -26.92 0.48
CA ASP A 55 -4.19 -27.65 1.10
C ASP A 55 -5.51 -26.98 0.66
N PRO A 56 -6.39 -27.68 -0.07
CA PRO A 56 -7.63 -27.09 -0.60
C PRO A 56 -8.61 -26.66 0.52
N VAL A 57 -8.53 -27.26 1.70
CA VAL A 57 -9.39 -26.92 2.84
C VAL A 57 -8.89 -25.66 3.54
N LYS A 58 -7.56 -25.50 3.66
CA LYS A 58 -6.94 -24.37 4.35
C LYS A 58 -6.63 -23.18 3.43
N GLY A 59 -6.66 -23.35 2.11
CA GLY A 59 -6.26 -22.33 1.15
C GLY A 59 -6.95 -20.98 1.34
N ALA A 60 -8.27 -20.99 1.56
CA ALA A 60 -9.03 -19.77 1.81
C ALA A 60 -8.61 -19.05 3.10
N GLN A 61 -8.35 -19.80 4.17
CA GLN A 61 -7.87 -19.25 5.44
C GLN A 61 -6.46 -18.67 5.30
N ILE A 62 -5.55 -19.40 4.64
CA ILE A 62 -4.17 -18.94 4.39
C ILE A 62 -4.18 -17.66 3.55
N ALA A 63 -5.01 -17.61 2.48
CA ALA A 63 -5.13 -16.43 1.64
C ALA A 63 -5.65 -15.21 2.44
N LYS A 64 -6.64 -15.41 3.31
CA LYS A 64 -7.17 -14.35 4.18
C LYS A 64 -6.12 -13.84 5.17
N GLN A 65 -5.44 -14.76 5.87
CA GLN A 65 -4.37 -14.41 6.82
C GLN A 65 -3.24 -13.65 6.12
N LEU A 66 -2.81 -14.11 4.95
CA LEU A 66 -1.80 -13.43 4.16
C LEU A 66 -2.26 -12.04 3.71
N ALA A 67 -3.53 -11.87 3.33
CA ALA A 67 -4.07 -10.56 2.98
C ALA A 67 -4.09 -9.59 4.16
N ASP A 68 -4.42 -10.08 5.36
CA ASP A 68 -4.39 -9.30 6.60
C ASP A 68 -2.94 -8.91 6.99
N ASP A 69 -1.99 -9.86 6.93
CA ASP A 69 -0.57 -9.61 7.20
C ASP A 69 0.01 -8.55 6.24
N LEU A 70 -0.29 -8.68 4.94
CA LEU A 70 0.14 -7.72 3.92
C LEU A 70 -0.48 -6.34 4.14
N LYS A 71 -1.77 -6.28 4.47
CA LYS A 71 -2.46 -5.03 4.80
C LYS A 71 -1.78 -4.32 5.96
N GLU A 72 -1.47 -5.03 7.03
CA GLU A 72 -0.81 -4.45 8.20
C GLU A 72 0.60 -3.95 7.88
N LYS A 73 1.41 -4.73 7.15
CA LYS A 73 2.77 -4.34 6.76
C LYS A 73 2.80 -3.18 5.76
N VAL A 74 1.84 -3.09 4.83
CA VAL A 74 1.78 -1.96 3.90
C VAL A 74 1.31 -0.70 4.61
N LYS A 75 0.41 -0.81 5.59
CA LYS A 75 -0.02 0.35 6.40
C LYS A 75 1.13 1.01 7.15
N THR A 76 2.15 0.27 7.58
CA THR A 76 3.30 0.87 8.27
C THR A 76 4.15 1.79 7.37
N LEU A 77 3.91 1.81 6.06
CA LEU A 77 4.58 2.71 5.12
C LEU A 77 4.01 4.16 5.13
N GLY A 78 2.91 4.41 5.87
CA GLY A 78 2.39 5.76 6.08
C GLY A 78 1.50 6.31 4.96
N TYR A 79 0.79 5.45 4.22
CA TYR A 79 -0.14 5.88 3.17
C TYR A 79 -1.52 6.26 3.73
N ASP A 80 -1.57 7.23 4.65
CA ASP A 80 -2.77 7.55 5.44
C ASP A 80 -3.94 8.10 4.60
N ARG A 81 -3.64 8.70 3.43
CA ARG A 81 -4.62 9.23 2.48
C ARG A 81 -4.94 8.26 1.34
N TYR A 82 -4.64 6.97 1.53
CA TYR A 82 -4.93 5.92 0.55
C TYR A 82 -5.83 4.84 1.13
N LYS A 83 -6.84 4.45 0.36
CA LYS A 83 -7.57 3.20 0.56
C LYS A 83 -6.72 2.08 -0.04
N LEU A 84 -6.32 1.15 0.80
CA LEU A 84 -5.54 -0.02 0.38
C LEU A 84 -6.46 -1.21 0.13
N ILE A 85 -6.42 -1.75 -1.08
CA ILE A 85 -7.12 -2.98 -1.46
C ILE A 85 -6.08 -4.08 -1.66
N ILE A 86 -6.21 -5.17 -0.90
CA ILE A 86 -5.31 -6.32 -0.99
C ILE A 86 -6.07 -7.48 -1.63
N GLN A 87 -5.53 -8.01 -2.72
CA GLN A 87 -6.04 -9.22 -3.38
C GLN A 87 -4.96 -10.30 -3.37
N VAL A 88 -5.29 -11.45 -2.79
CA VAL A 88 -4.41 -12.62 -2.71
C VAL A 88 -5.05 -13.76 -3.48
N THR A 89 -4.29 -14.39 -4.36
CA THR A 89 -4.70 -15.57 -5.14
C THR A 89 -3.72 -16.70 -4.87
N ILE A 90 -4.20 -17.81 -4.31
CA ILE A 90 -3.41 -19.03 -4.05
C ILE A 90 -4.01 -20.17 -4.85
N GLY A 91 -3.16 -20.97 -5.48
CA GLY A 91 -3.58 -22.19 -6.17
C GLY A 91 -2.53 -23.28 -6.15
N GLN A 92 -2.99 -24.51 -6.45
CA GLN A 92 -2.11 -25.66 -6.54
C GLN A 92 -1.21 -25.57 -7.77
N LYS A 93 0.07 -25.90 -7.62
CA LYS A 93 1.01 -26.03 -8.73
C LYS A 93 0.99 -27.47 -9.22
N THR A 94 0.49 -27.66 -10.43
CA THR A 94 0.35 -28.99 -11.07
C THR A 94 0.73 -28.92 -12.56
N GLY A 95 1.60 -27.96 -12.92
CA GLY A 95 2.07 -27.77 -14.30
C GLY A 95 1.18 -26.87 -15.17
N GLN A 96 0.24 -26.13 -14.58
CA GLN A 96 -0.58 -25.16 -15.30
C GLN A 96 0.19 -23.88 -15.63
N ALA A 97 -0.21 -23.23 -16.72
CA ALA A 97 0.13 -21.84 -16.99
C ALA A 97 -1.01 -20.93 -16.49
N MET A 98 -0.66 -19.90 -15.71
CA MET A 98 -1.61 -18.90 -15.23
C MET A 98 -1.10 -17.49 -15.53
N ARG A 99 -2.00 -16.60 -15.97
CA ARG A 99 -1.73 -15.17 -16.12
C ARG A 99 -2.84 -14.38 -15.43
N ILE A 100 -2.46 -13.48 -14.53
CA ILE A 100 -3.38 -12.54 -13.88
C ILE A 100 -3.16 -11.17 -14.49
N VAL A 101 -4.26 -10.52 -14.86
CA VAL A 101 -4.28 -9.16 -15.41
C VAL A 101 -5.42 -8.39 -14.76
N SER A 102 -5.14 -7.15 -14.36
CA SER A 102 -6.14 -6.21 -13.88
C SER A 102 -6.24 -5.01 -14.83
N ARG A 103 -7.45 -4.47 -14.97
CA ARG A 103 -7.73 -3.22 -15.68
C ARG A 103 -8.56 -2.33 -14.76
N CYS A 104 -8.11 -1.10 -14.58
CA CYS A 104 -8.71 -0.14 -13.66
C CYS A 104 -8.99 1.17 -14.39
N LEU A 105 -10.08 1.82 -14.03
CA LEU A 105 -10.33 3.23 -14.34
C LEU A 105 -10.06 4.01 -13.07
N TRP A 106 -9.01 4.83 -13.07
CA TRP A 106 -8.47 5.50 -11.88
C TRP A 106 -7.64 6.72 -12.27
N ASP A 107 -7.24 7.53 -11.30
CA ASP A 107 -6.40 8.70 -11.55
C ASP A 107 -4.93 8.28 -11.70
N THR A 108 -4.36 8.47 -12.90
CA THR A 108 -2.98 8.10 -13.21
C THR A 108 -1.92 8.89 -12.44
N ALA A 109 -2.29 10.04 -11.84
CA ALA A 109 -1.37 10.86 -11.07
C ALA A 109 -1.23 10.40 -9.61
N THR A 110 -2.28 9.81 -9.05
CA THR A 110 -2.39 9.53 -7.61
C THR A 110 -2.54 8.03 -7.33
N ASP A 111 -3.36 7.33 -8.10
CA ASP A 111 -3.65 5.92 -7.90
C ASP A 111 -2.56 5.02 -8.50
N SER A 112 -2.26 3.93 -7.80
CA SER A 112 -1.27 2.98 -8.29
C SER A 112 -1.45 1.58 -7.69
N PHE A 113 -0.66 0.63 -8.18
CA PHE A 113 -0.66 -0.73 -7.66
C PHE A 113 0.73 -1.35 -7.67
N ALA A 114 0.90 -2.36 -6.81
CA ALA A 114 2.04 -3.26 -6.81
C ALA A 114 1.53 -4.71 -6.90
N SER A 115 2.24 -5.57 -7.62
CA SER A 115 1.95 -6.99 -7.66
C SER A 115 3.21 -7.80 -7.44
N GLU A 116 3.08 -8.95 -6.78
CA GLU A 116 4.15 -9.92 -6.62
C GLU A 116 3.67 -11.35 -6.83
N TYR A 117 4.59 -12.15 -7.34
CA TYR A 117 4.38 -13.56 -7.63
C TYR A 117 5.39 -14.39 -6.84
N PHE A 118 4.89 -15.45 -6.24
CA PHE A 118 5.67 -16.44 -5.53
C PHE A 118 5.24 -17.84 -5.95
N GLU A 119 6.19 -18.76 -6.03
CA GLU A 119 5.90 -20.18 -6.18
C GLU A 119 6.87 -21.03 -5.38
N ASN A 120 6.38 -22.21 -4.98
CA ASN A 120 7.21 -23.29 -4.43
C ASN A 120 6.90 -24.59 -5.18
N GLU A 121 7.25 -25.74 -4.59
CA GLU A 121 7.03 -27.05 -5.21
C GLU A 121 5.54 -27.42 -5.35
N SER A 122 4.66 -26.93 -4.48
CA SER A 122 3.28 -27.39 -4.36
C SER A 122 2.21 -26.34 -4.72
N LEU A 123 2.54 -25.05 -4.62
CA LEU A 123 1.59 -23.96 -4.81
C LEU A 123 2.21 -22.77 -5.55
N TYR A 124 1.34 -21.93 -6.08
CA TYR A 124 1.64 -20.57 -6.48
C TYR A 124 0.81 -19.59 -5.65
N CYS A 125 1.34 -18.38 -5.48
CA CYS A 125 0.68 -17.27 -4.84
C CYS A 125 0.91 -15.98 -5.64
N VAL A 126 -0.15 -15.23 -5.90
CA VAL A 126 -0.08 -13.90 -6.49
C VAL A 126 -0.76 -12.92 -5.54
N CYS A 127 -0.03 -11.87 -5.18
CA CYS A 127 -0.54 -10.79 -4.35
C CYS A 127 -0.57 -9.50 -5.15
N GLN A 128 -1.66 -8.74 -5.01
CA GLN A 128 -1.85 -7.44 -5.63
C GLN A 128 -2.31 -6.45 -4.55
N VAL A 129 -1.69 -5.28 -4.52
CA VAL A 129 -2.04 -4.18 -3.62
C VAL A 129 -2.35 -2.96 -4.47
N TYR A 130 -3.56 -2.44 -4.35
CA TYR A 130 -4.00 -1.22 -4.99
C TYR A 130 -4.05 -0.11 -3.94
N GLY A 131 -3.36 0.99 -4.20
CA GLY A 131 -3.48 2.22 -3.43
C GLY A 131 -4.34 3.19 -4.20
N ILE A 132 -5.54 3.46 -3.67
CA ILE A 132 -6.47 4.43 -4.24
C ILE A 132 -6.48 5.67 -3.35
N TYR A 133 -6.05 6.81 -3.87
CA TYR A 133 -6.04 8.06 -3.12
C TYR A 133 -7.46 8.46 -2.76
N TYR A 134 -7.66 8.89 -1.51
CA TYR A 134 -8.95 9.41 -1.06
C TYR A 134 -8.72 10.69 -0.25
N GLU A 135 -9.46 11.72 -0.64
CA GLU A 135 -9.58 12.95 0.12
C GLU A 135 -10.69 12.82 1.18
#